data_AF-A0A1I7EGV9-F1
#
_entry.id   AF-A0A1I7EGV9-F1
#
_cell.length_a   1.000
_cell.length_b   1.000
_cell.length_c   1.000
_cell.angle_alpha   90.00
_cell.angle_beta   90.00
_cell.angle_gamma   90.00
#
_symmetry.space_group_name_H-M   'P 1'
#
loop_
_entity.id
_entity.type
_entity.pdbx_description
1 polymer ?
#
loop_
_entity_poly.entity_id
_entity_poly.type
_entity_poly.pdbx_seq_one_letter_code
_entity_poly.pdbx_strand_id
1 'polypeptide(L)'
;MVTLGMANSRLKDFYDLWLIAETFEFERFALTEAVQQTFTRRRTDLPKERPTGLSEAYAEVWDRQWRAFLGRERMAAAPLELAVVIADLARFLLPLTEFAEGNWHWEPRKGWALLKTGQEE
;
A
#
# COMPACT_ATOMS: atom_id res chain seq x y z
N MET A 1 8.72 -3.58 -6.34
CA MET A 1 8.54 -3.47 -4.87
C MET A 1 9.08 -4.67 -4.11
N VAL A 2 8.82 -5.92 -4.51
CA VAL A 2 9.28 -7.12 -3.76
C VAL A 2 10.62 -7.68 -4.27
N THR A 3 10.92 -7.58 -5.57
CA THR A 3 12.03 -8.34 -6.19
C THR A 3 13.36 -7.58 -6.35
N LEU A 4 13.40 -6.26 -6.18
CA LEU A 4 14.59 -5.41 -6.44
C LEU A 4 15.18 -4.73 -5.19
N GLY A 5 14.60 -4.96 -4.00
CA GLY A 5 15.11 -4.39 -2.74
C GLY A 5 15.31 -2.87 -2.79
N MET A 6 16.47 -2.39 -2.30
CA MET A 6 16.85 -0.96 -2.30
C MET A 6 17.11 -0.36 -3.70
N ALA A 7 17.32 -1.18 -4.74
CA ALA A 7 17.53 -0.72 -6.10
C ALA A 7 16.20 -0.40 -6.84
N ASN A 8 15.06 -0.59 -6.19
CA ASN A 8 13.76 -0.32 -6.80
C ASN A 8 13.53 1.21 -6.92
N SER A 9 13.69 1.77 -8.12
CA SER A 9 13.49 3.20 -8.40
C SER A 9 12.06 3.59 -8.78
N ARG A 10 11.09 2.67 -8.68
CA ARG A 10 9.71 2.87 -9.17
C ARG A 10 8.86 3.71 -8.23
N LEU A 11 9.27 4.94 -7.95
CA LEU A 11 8.56 5.88 -7.09
C LEU A 11 7.15 6.20 -7.61
N LYS A 12 6.94 6.15 -8.92
CA LYS A 12 5.60 6.26 -9.52
C LYS A 12 4.65 5.17 -9.03
N ASP A 13 5.11 3.92 -8.90
CA ASP A 13 4.28 2.82 -8.40
C ASP A 13 3.80 3.11 -6.96
N PHE A 14 4.64 3.73 -6.12
CA PHE A 14 4.25 4.15 -4.78
C PHE A 14 3.19 5.25 -4.81
N TYR A 15 3.37 6.26 -5.66
CA TYR A 15 2.38 7.31 -5.85
C TYR A 15 1.04 6.75 -6.31
N ASP A 16 1.05 5.91 -7.35
CA ASP A 16 -0.17 5.35 -7.94
C ASP A 16 -0.90 4.46 -6.91
N LEU A 17 -0.19 3.62 -6.17
CA LEU A 17 -0.78 2.80 -5.10
C LEU A 17 -1.33 3.65 -3.95
N TRP A 18 -0.60 4.69 -3.54
CA TRP A 18 -1.04 5.59 -2.47
C TRP A 18 -2.30 6.33 -2.89
N LEU A 19 -2.32 6.85 -4.13
CA LEU A 19 -3.49 7.53 -4.68
C LEU A 19 -4.70 6.59 -4.74
N ILE A 20 -4.50 5.32 -5.13
CA ILE A 20 -5.57 4.32 -5.13
C ILE A 20 -6.12 4.10 -3.71
N ALA A 21 -5.25 3.90 -2.72
CA ALA A 21 -5.64 3.73 -1.33
C ALA A 21 -6.35 4.97 -0.75
N GLU A 22 -5.98 6.16 -1.20
CA GLU A 22 -6.55 7.44 -0.76
C GLU A 22 -7.83 7.84 -1.50
N THR A 23 -8.19 7.14 -2.58
CA THR A 23 -9.35 7.50 -3.41
C THR A 23 -10.46 6.47 -3.32
N PHE A 24 -10.11 5.18 -3.23
CA PHE A 24 -11.06 4.09 -3.39
C PHE A 24 -11.26 3.29 -2.13
N GLU A 25 -12.47 2.80 -1.98
CA GLU A 25 -12.88 1.86 -0.96
C GLU A 25 -12.66 0.41 -1.43
N PHE A 26 -12.31 -0.49 -0.51
CA PHE A 26 -12.04 -1.89 -0.84
C PHE A 26 -12.58 -2.87 0.18
N GLU A 27 -13.30 -3.88 -0.29
CA GLU A 27 -13.58 -5.05 0.54
C GLU A 27 -12.31 -5.90 0.69
N ARG A 28 -11.95 -6.24 1.92
CA ARG A 28 -10.67 -6.91 2.23
C ARG A 28 -10.57 -8.29 1.56
N PHE A 29 -11.65 -9.07 1.55
CA PHE A 29 -11.63 -10.42 0.98
C PHE A 29 -11.35 -10.40 -0.53
N ALA A 30 -12.15 -9.62 -1.28
CA ALA A 30 -11.96 -9.46 -2.72
C ALA A 30 -10.58 -8.89 -3.06
N LEU A 31 -10.09 -7.90 -2.32
CA LEU A 31 -8.76 -7.32 -2.55
C LEU A 31 -7.64 -8.34 -2.27
N THR A 32 -7.74 -9.09 -1.17
CA THR A 32 -6.77 -10.13 -0.81
C THR A 32 -6.68 -11.20 -1.90
N GLU A 33 -7.83 -11.66 -2.42
CA GLU A 33 -7.88 -12.64 -3.50
C GLU A 33 -7.20 -12.10 -4.77
N ALA A 34 -7.49 -10.86 -5.18
CA ALA A 34 -6.89 -10.23 -6.34
C ALA A 34 -5.36 -10.06 -6.21
N VAL A 35 -4.88 -9.72 -5.01
CA VAL A 35 -3.45 -9.64 -4.70
C VAL A 35 -2.82 -11.02 -4.81
N GLN A 36 -3.40 -12.04 -4.17
CA GLN A 36 -2.90 -13.42 -4.24
C GLN A 36 -2.78 -13.92 -5.69
N GLN A 37 -3.85 -13.78 -6.49
CA GLN A 37 -3.84 -14.17 -7.91
C GLN A 37 -2.74 -13.44 -8.69
N THR A 38 -2.50 -12.16 -8.39
CA THR A 38 -1.45 -11.37 -9.06
C THR A 38 -0.06 -11.91 -8.76
N PHE A 39 0.23 -12.29 -7.51
CA PHE A 39 1.50 -12.87 -7.10
C PHE A 39 1.70 -14.27 -7.71
N THR A 40 0.67 -15.12 -7.66
CA THR A 40 0.67 -16.45 -8.31
C THR A 40 0.98 -16.34 -9.81
N ARG A 41 0.29 -15.43 -10.52
CA ARG A 41 0.53 -15.23 -11.96
C ARG A 41 1.95 -14.76 -12.27
N ARG A 42 2.55 -13.96 -11.37
CA ARG A 42 3.92 -13.47 -11.50
C ARG A 42 4.97 -14.47 -10.99
N ARG A 43 4.56 -15.66 -10.54
CA ARG A 43 5.46 -16.68 -9.95
C ARG A 43 6.37 -16.10 -8.88
N THR A 44 5.82 -15.18 -8.08
CA THR A 44 6.52 -14.53 -6.98
C THR A 44 5.73 -14.86 -5.72
N ASP A 45 6.41 -15.36 -4.70
CA ASP A 45 5.73 -15.65 -3.43
C ASP A 45 5.26 -14.36 -2.76
N LEU A 46 4.14 -14.45 -2.05
CA LEU A 46 3.72 -13.38 -1.18
C LEU A 46 4.77 -13.19 -0.08
N PRO A 47 5.20 -11.93 0.16
CA PRO A 47 6.18 -11.65 1.19
C PRO A 47 5.58 -12.01 2.56
N LYS A 48 6.27 -12.88 3.30
CA LYS A 48 5.91 -13.25 4.69
C LYS A 48 6.32 -12.18 5.69
N GLU A 49 7.25 -11.33 5.31
CA GLU A 49 7.81 -10.24 6.11
C GLU A 49 7.57 -8.92 5.38
N ARG A 50 7.68 -7.80 6.11
CA ARG A 50 7.55 -6.47 5.54
C ARG A 50 8.55 -6.29 4.38
N PRO A 51 8.07 -6.00 3.15
CA PRO A 51 8.97 -5.74 2.01
C PRO A 51 9.90 -4.56 2.28
N THR A 52 11.14 -4.62 1.81
CA THR A 52 12.11 -3.51 1.94
C THR A 52 11.56 -2.20 1.40
N GLY A 53 10.76 -2.22 0.33
CA GLY A 53 10.14 -1.00 -0.22
C GLY A 53 9.16 -0.31 0.74
N LEU A 54 8.68 -1.01 1.77
CA LEU A 54 7.81 -0.45 2.81
C LEU A 54 8.55 -0.20 4.14
N SER A 55 9.89 -0.10 4.10
CA SER A 55 10.69 0.20 5.29
C SER A 55 11.09 1.67 5.35
N GLU A 56 11.37 2.15 6.56
CA GLU A 56 11.89 3.49 6.80
C GLU A 56 13.25 3.72 6.11
N ALA A 57 14.14 2.72 6.16
CA ALA A 57 15.42 2.79 5.47
C ALA A 57 15.29 3.01 3.94
N TYR A 58 14.23 2.44 3.32
CA TYR A 58 13.96 2.73 1.91
C TYR A 58 13.47 4.16 1.71
N ALA A 59 12.62 4.67 2.62
CA ALA A 59 12.16 6.06 2.59
C ALA A 59 13.35 7.03 2.63
N GLU A 60 14.29 6.84 3.57
CA GLU A 60 15.47 7.68 3.73
C GLU A 60 16.34 7.73 2.47
N VAL A 61 16.57 6.58 1.83
CA VAL A 61 17.40 6.50 0.61
C VAL A 61 16.76 7.22 -0.57
N TRP A 62 15.43 7.22 -0.68
CA TRP A 62 14.71 7.69 -1.86
C TRP A 62 13.95 9.02 -1.69
N ASP A 63 13.91 9.61 -0.49
CA ASP A 63 13.13 10.82 -0.19
C ASP A 63 13.48 12.02 -1.09
N ARG A 64 14.77 12.20 -1.39
CA ARG A 64 15.21 13.29 -2.29
C ARG A 64 14.66 13.12 -3.71
N GLN A 65 14.68 11.89 -4.22
CA GLN A 65 14.19 11.54 -5.55
C GLN A 65 12.66 11.63 -5.58
N TRP A 66 11.99 11.28 -4.48
CA TRP A 66 10.54 11.44 -4.31
C TRP A 66 10.12 12.90 -4.44
N ARG A 67 10.76 13.82 -3.68
CA ARG A 67 10.47 15.25 -3.77
C ARG A 67 10.69 15.81 -5.17
N ALA A 68 11.78 15.41 -5.83
CA ALA A 68 12.06 15.79 -7.20
C ALA A 68 11.02 15.25 -8.20
N PHE A 69 10.55 14.01 -8.01
CA PHE A 69 9.49 13.41 -8.80
C PHE A 69 8.17 14.17 -8.65
N LEU A 70 7.73 14.46 -7.43
CA LEU A 70 6.50 15.22 -7.16
C LEU A 70 6.51 16.60 -7.82
N GLY A 71 7.65 17.30 -7.75
CA GLY A 71 7.82 18.62 -8.34
C GLY A 71 7.75 18.62 -9.87
N ARG A 72 8.35 17.62 -10.54
CA ARG A 72 8.32 17.50 -12.01
C ARG A 72 6.94 17.15 -12.54
N GLU A 73 6.27 16.21 -11.89
CA GLU A 73 4.97 15.69 -12.35
C GLU A 73 3.78 16.52 -11.83
N ARG A 74 4.03 17.58 -11.05
CA ARG A 74 3.02 18.44 -10.41
C ARG A 74 2.01 17.65 -9.56
N MET A 75 2.50 16.59 -8.92
CA MET A 75 1.71 15.64 -8.12
C MET A 75 1.49 16.15 -6.68
N ALA A 76 0.94 17.35 -6.54
CA ALA A 76 0.83 18.05 -5.25
C ALA A 76 -0.15 17.40 -4.25
N ALA A 77 -0.90 16.38 -4.67
CA ALA A 77 -1.83 15.66 -3.80
C ALA A 77 -1.12 14.76 -2.78
N ALA A 78 0.07 14.22 -3.12
CA ALA A 78 0.78 13.30 -2.25
C ALA A 78 1.64 14.02 -1.18
N PRO A 79 1.84 13.38 -0.01
CA PRO A 79 2.77 13.86 1.01
C PRO A 79 4.17 14.11 0.45
N LEU A 80 4.79 15.19 0.90
CA LEU A 80 6.13 15.58 0.47
C LEU A 80 7.21 14.62 0.97
N GLU A 81 6.96 13.96 2.10
CA GLU A 81 7.84 12.99 2.73
C GLU A 81 7.46 11.58 2.30
N LEU A 82 8.42 10.85 1.71
CA LEU A 82 8.20 9.48 1.25
C LEU A 82 7.86 8.54 2.41
N ALA A 83 8.37 8.83 3.61
CA ALA A 83 8.09 8.05 4.81
C ALA A 83 6.60 8.01 5.16
N VAL A 84 5.88 9.13 4.96
CA VAL A 84 4.43 9.20 5.21
C VAL A 84 3.69 8.30 4.21
N VAL A 85 4.03 8.41 2.92
CA VAL A 85 3.45 7.56 1.86
C VAL A 85 3.69 6.07 2.14
N ILE A 86 4.90 5.72 2.57
CA ILE A 86 5.26 4.34 2.92
C ILE A 86 4.47 3.85 4.14
N ALA A 87 4.28 4.69 5.16
CA ALA A 87 3.49 4.34 6.33
C ALA A 87 2.01 4.08 5.97
N ASP A 88 1.43 4.94 5.14
CA ASP A 88 0.06 4.78 4.64
C ASP A 88 -0.09 3.49 3.82
N LEU A 89 0.85 3.24 2.91
CA LEU A 89 0.87 2.02 2.11
C LEU A 89 1.10 0.76 2.96
N ALA A 90 1.94 0.84 3.99
CA ALA A 90 2.13 -0.27 4.91
C ALA A 90 0.85 -0.59 5.67
N ARG A 91 0.11 0.43 6.12
CA ARG A 91 -1.20 0.27 6.77
C ARG A 91 -2.24 -0.34 5.83
N PHE A 92 -2.19 -0.01 4.55
CA PHE A 92 -3.09 -0.55 3.54
C PHE A 92 -2.76 -1.99 3.16
N LEU A 93 -1.49 -2.26 2.82
CA LEU A 93 -1.06 -3.49 2.16
C LEU A 93 -0.67 -4.62 3.12
N LEU A 94 -0.04 -4.33 4.27
CA LEU A 94 0.42 -5.38 5.18
C LEU A 94 -0.72 -6.23 5.74
N PRO A 95 -1.88 -5.67 6.11
CA PRO A 95 -3.00 -6.49 6.54
C PRO A 95 -3.44 -7.50 5.48
N LEU A 96 -3.23 -7.26 4.18
CA LEU A 96 -3.63 -8.19 3.11
C LEU A 96 -2.76 -9.46 3.04
N THR A 97 -1.58 -9.46 3.68
CA THR A 97 -0.72 -10.66 3.75
C THR A 97 -1.06 -11.58 4.92
N GLU A 98 -1.93 -11.13 5.82
CA GLU A 98 -2.32 -11.84 7.03
C GLU A 98 -3.73 -12.42 6.90
N PHE A 99 -4.02 -13.47 7.68
CA PHE A 99 -5.39 -13.93 7.83
C PHE A 99 -6.17 -12.98 8.75
N ALA A 100 -7.40 -12.62 8.39
CA ALA A 100 -8.31 -11.92 9.28
C ALA A 100 -9.73 -12.43 9.08
N GLU A 101 -10.45 -12.57 10.18
CA GLU A 101 -11.87 -12.94 10.20
C GLU A 101 -12.76 -11.70 10.15
N GLY A 102 -13.91 -11.83 9.50
CA GLY A 102 -14.93 -10.77 9.39
C GLY A 102 -14.85 -9.92 8.12
N ASN A 103 -15.90 -9.13 7.91
CA ASN A 103 -16.06 -8.28 6.72
C ASN A 103 -15.34 -6.95 6.93
N TRP A 104 -14.04 -6.95 6.69
CA TRP A 104 -13.23 -5.75 6.73
C TRP A 104 -13.37 -4.95 5.44
N HIS A 105 -13.45 -3.64 5.59
CA HIS A 105 -13.52 -2.68 4.49
C HIS A 105 -12.46 -1.61 4.67
N TRP A 106 -11.81 -1.22 3.59
CA TRP A 106 -10.89 -0.10 3.57
C TRP A 106 -11.67 1.17 3.29
N GLU A 107 -11.60 2.11 4.22
CA GLU A 107 -12.07 3.48 4.03
C GLU A 107 -10.85 4.39 3.76
N PRO A 108 -10.80 5.12 2.64
CA PRO A 108 -9.74 6.09 2.37
C PRO A 108 -9.48 7.02 3.55
N ARG A 109 -8.21 7.33 3.84
CA ARG A 109 -7.75 8.17 4.98
C ARG A 109 -8.02 7.62 6.38
N LYS A 110 -8.96 6.69 6.54
CA LYS A 110 -9.35 6.13 7.84
C LYS A 110 -8.72 4.77 8.09
N GLY A 111 -8.59 3.96 7.05
CA GLY A 111 -8.01 2.63 7.06
C GLY A 111 -9.02 1.49 7.13
N TRP A 112 -8.55 0.29 7.48
CA TRP A 112 -9.39 -0.90 7.61
C TRP A 112 -10.36 -0.78 8.80
N ALA A 113 -11.65 -0.95 8.53
CA ALA A 113 -12.74 -0.98 9.50
C ALA A 113 -13.51 -2.30 9.38
N LEU A 114 -13.91 -2.87 10.51
CA LEU A 114 -14.75 -4.07 10.52
C LEU A 114 -16.22 -3.64 10.40
N LEU A 115 -16.92 -4.13 9.37
CA LEU A 115 -18.36 -3.98 9.28
C LEU A 115 -19.01 -4.85 10.35
N LYS A 116 -19.69 -4.23 11.30
CA LYS A 116 -20.54 -4.95 12.25
C LYS A 116 -21.79 -5.41 11.50
N THR A 117 -21.88 -6.71 11.22
CA THR A 117 -23.18 -7.33 10.90
C THR A 117 -24.07 -7.21 12.14
N GLY A 118 -25.12 -6.41 12.06
CA GLY A 118 -26.26 -6.41 12.98
C GLY A 118 -26.23 -5.40 14.12
N GLN A 119 -26.98 -4.31 13.98
CA GLN A 119 -27.97 -3.93 14.99
C GLN A 119 -29.33 -3.89 14.27
N GLU A 120 -29.97 -5.04 14.17
CA GLU A 120 -31.44 -5.09 14.16
C GLU A 120 -31.87 -4.91 15.62
N GLU A 121 -32.59 -3.83 15.91
CA GLU A 121 -33.41 -3.68 17.12
C GLU A 121 -34.82 -3.27 16.70
#